data_AF-A0A948R3G0-F1
#
_entry.id   AF-A0A948R3G0-F1
#
_cell.length_a   1.000
_cell.length_b   1.000
_cell.length_c   1.000
_cell.angle_alpha   90.00
_cell.angle_beta   90.00
_cell.angle_gamma   90.00
#
_symmetry.space_group_name_H-M   'P 1'
#
loop_
_entity.id
_entity.type
_entity.pdbx_description
1 polymer ?
#
loop_
_entity_poly.entity_id
_entity_poly.type
_entity_poly.pdbx_seq_one_letter_code
_entity_poly.pdbx_strand_id
1 'polypeptide(L)' 'AVSSAVKYACMGDYFSYCSDHAPGSSGVKQCMRANGNKLSKGCVRALVKAGMVSQSEVSRRAASLGR' A
#
# COMPACT_ATOMS: atom_id res chain seq x y z
N ALA A 1 -1.28 13.44 6.38
CA ALA A 1 -1.84 13.34 5.01
C ALA A 1 -1.00 12.36 4.18
N VAL A 2 -1.54 11.79 3.09
CA VAL A 2 -0.77 10.91 2.19
C VAL A 2 0.08 11.77 1.24
N SER A 3 1.39 11.49 1.15
CA SER A 3 2.30 12.28 0.31
C SER A 3 2.03 12.04 -1.19
N SER A 4 2.35 13.02 -2.04
CA SER A 4 2.23 12.89 -3.49
C SER A 4 3.03 11.70 -4.02
N ALA A 5 4.21 11.43 -3.45
CA ALA A 5 5.02 10.26 -3.79
C ALA A 5 4.27 8.93 -3.59
N VAL A 6 3.51 8.79 -2.48
CA VAL A 6 2.67 7.60 -2.25
C VAL A 6 1.52 7.56 -3.24
N LYS A 7 0.87 8.70 -3.54
CA LYS A 7 -0.22 8.76 -4.52
C LYS A 7 0.22 8.28 -5.90
N TYR A 8 1.36 8.78 -6.39
CA TYR A 8 1.90 8.37 -7.69
C TYR A 8 2.34 6.90 -7.70
N ALA A 9 3.09 6.46 -6.69
CA ALA A 9 3.59 5.10 -6.63
C ALA A 9 2.48 4.04 -6.50
N CYS A 10 1.38 4.39 -5.84
CA CYS A 10 0.25 3.49 -5.61
C CYS A 10 -0.92 3.72 -6.58
N MET A 11 -0.79 4.58 -7.59
CA MET A 11 -1.91 4.97 -8.45
C MET A 11 -2.52 3.77 -9.19
N GLY A 12 -1.69 2.95 -9.84
CA GLY A 12 -2.16 1.74 -10.54
C GLY A 12 -2.76 0.70 -9.59
N ASP A 13 -2.14 0.51 -8.42
CA ASP A 13 -2.64 -0.41 -7.39
C ASP A 13 -3.98 0.08 -6.81
N TYR A 14 -4.15 1.39 -6.66
CA TYR A 14 -5.39 2.00 -6.19
C TYR A 14 -6.54 1.73 -7.15
N PHE A 15 -6.33 1.98 -8.45
CA PHE A 15 -7.37 1.72 -9.45
C PHE A 15 -7.70 0.24 -9.60
N SER A 16 -6.72 -0.65 -9.34
CA SER A 16 -6.92 -2.10 -9.46
C SER A 16 -7.65 -2.73 -8.28
N TYR A 17 -7.47 -2.20 -7.06
CA TYR A 17 -7.91 -2.88 -5.83
C TYR A 17 -8.76 -2.03 -4.89
N CYS A 18 -8.71 -0.69 -4.99
CA CYS A 18 -9.23 0.21 -3.96
C CYS A 18 -10.05 1.40 -4.52
N SER A 19 -10.50 1.32 -5.78
CA SER A 19 -11.22 2.40 -6.47
C SER A 19 -12.59 2.74 -5.87
N ASP A 20 -13.16 1.83 -5.08
CA ASP A 20 -14.43 2.03 -4.35
C ASP A 20 -14.31 3.03 -3.19
N HIS A 21 -13.08 3.39 -2.79
CA HIS A 21 -12.83 4.32 -1.70
C HIS A 21 -12.42 5.69 -2.24
N ALA A 22 -13.03 6.76 -1.72
CA ALA A 22 -12.66 8.13 -2.08
C ALA A 22 -11.13 8.38 -1.92
N PRO A 23 -10.45 8.99 -2.90
CA PRO A 23 -9.02 9.26 -2.84
C PRO A 23 -8.61 9.99 -1.56
N GLY A 24 -7.61 9.47 -0.86
CA GLY A 24 -7.10 10.09 0.37
C GLY A 24 -7.91 9.79 1.64
N SER A 25 -9.04 9.08 1.53
CA SER A 25 -9.81 8.61 2.68
C SER A 25 -9.04 7.60 3.53
N SER A 26 -9.51 7.37 4.76
CA SER A 26 -9.05 6.26 5.61
C SER A 26 -9.32 4.90 4.96
N GLY A 27 -10.39 4.78 4.16
CA GLY A 27 -10.76 3.57 3.41
C GLY A 27 -9.65 3.10 2.48
N VAL A 28 -9.04 4.01 1.72
CA VAL A 28 -7.90 3.67 0.84
C VAL A 28 -6.73 3.07 1.63
N LYS A 29 -6.42 3.63 2.81
CA LYS A 29 -5.32 3.12 3.64
C LYS A 29 -5.59 1.71 4.13
N GLN A 30 -6.82 1.42 4.57
CA GLN A 30 -7.20 0.09 5.02
C GLN A 30 -7.23 -0.90 3.86
N CYS A 31 -7.80 -0.51 2.72
CA CYS A 31 -7.82 -1.34 1.52
C CYS A 31 -6.41 -1.70 1.03
N MET A 32 -5.49 -0.73 0.98
CA MET A 32 -4.08 -0.96 0.61
C MET A 32 -3.40 -1.92 1.60
N ARG A 33 -3.63 -1.76 2.91
CA ARG A 33 -3.10 -2.69 3.92
C ARG A 33 -3.67 -4.10 3.76
N ALA A 34 -4.95 -4.24 3.42
CA ALA A 34 -5.59 -5.54 3.18
C ALA A 34 -5.06 -6.22 1.91
N ASN A 35 -4.81 -5.45 0.85
CA ASN A 35 -4.29 -5.94 -0.43
C ASN A 35 -2.77 -5.93 -0.52
N GLY A 36 -2.05 -5.76 0.59
CA GLY A 36 -0.59 -5.56 0.61
C GLY A 36 0.24 -6.60 -0.16
N ASN A 37 -0.27 -7.83 -0.31
CA ASN A 37 0.35 -8.92 -1.09
C ASN A 37 0.12 -8.81 -2.61
N LYS A 38 -0.90 -8.06 -3.04
CA LYS A 38 -1.26 -7.78 -4.43
C LYS A 38 -0.69 -6.45 -4.93
N LEU A 39 -0.33 -5.55 -4.02
CA LEU A 39 0.27 -4.27 -4.39
C LEU A 39 1.63 -4.46 -5.06
N SER A 40 1.95 -3.55 -5.98
CA SER A 40 3.27 -3.46 -6.57
C SER A 40 4.36 -3.22 -5.51
N LYS A 41 5.56 -3.75 -5.75
CA LYS A 41 6.73 -3.47 -4.89
C LYS A 41 7.01 -1.96 -4.78
N GLY A 42 6.67 -1.19 -5.81
CA GLY A 42 6.81 0.27 -5.83
C GLY A 42 5.91 0.95 -4.80
N CYS A 43 4.62 0.60 -4.79
CA CYS A 43 3.69 1.12 -3.80
C CYS A 43 4.05 0.71 -2.37
N VAL A 44 4.39 -0.58 -2.15
CA VAL A 44 4.81 -1.05 -0.81
C VAL A 44 6.01 -0.27 -0.30
N ARG A 45 7.05 -0.05 -1.12
CA ARG A 45 8.20 0.76 -0.74
C ARG A 45 7.82 2.22 -0.42
N ALA A 46 6.91 2.81 -1.19
CA ALA A 46 6.44 4.17 -0.93
C ALA A 46 5.68 4.27 0.40
N LEU A 47 4.83 3.29 0.72
CA LEU A 47 4.11 3.20 1.99
C LEU A 47 5.07 3.06 3.18
N VAL A 48 6.12 2.26 3.04
CA VAL A 48 7.18 2.13 4.05
C VAL A 48 7.94 3.44 4.22
N LYS A 49 8.38 4.07 3.13
CA LYS A 49 9.11 5.34 3.17
C LYS A 49 8.28 6.47 3.80
N ALA A 50 6.96 6.42 3.64
CA ALA A 50 6.04 7.36 4.25
C ALA A 50 5.65 7.01 5.71
N GLY A 51 6.23 5.96 6.29
CA GLY A 51 5.95 5.53 7.68
C GLY A 51 4.55 4.93 7.88
N MET A 52 3.84 4.58 6.80
CA MET A 52 2.48 4.03 6.87
C MET A 52 2.47 2.53 7.17
N VAL A 53 3.56 1.85 6.88
CA VAL A 53 3.81 0.42 7.15
C VAL A 53 5.27 0.27 7.56
N SER A 54 5.57 -0.62 8.51
CA SER A 54 6.97 -0.91 8.87
C SER A 54 7.59 -1.95 7.93
N GLN A 55 8.91 -1.88 7.74
CA GLN A 55 9.63 -2.95 7.03
C GLN A 55 9.43 -4.31 7.71
N SER A 56 9.37 -4.35 9.04
CA SER A 56 9.11 -5.58 9.79
C SER A 56 7.73 -6.18 9.48
N GLU A 57 6.70 -5.37 9.24
CA GLU A 57 5.38 -5.85 8.81
C GLU A 57 5.42 -6.38 7.38
N VAL A 58 6.13 -5.69 6.48
CA VAL A 58 6.32 -6.15 5.09
C VAL A 58 7.07 -7.49 5.06
N SER A 59 8.20 -7.61 5.75
CA SER A 59 9.01 -8.85 5.78
C SER A 59 8.24 -10.02 6.40
N ARG A 60 7.50 -9.80 7.50
CA ARG A 60 6.68 -10.85 8.11
C ARG A 60 5.62 -11.39 7.14
N ARG A 61 4.95 -10.50 6.41
CA ARG A 61 3.93 -10.88 5.41
C ARG A 61 4.55 -11.58 4.20
N ALA A 62 5.71 -11.13 3.72
CA ALA A 62 6.44 -11.79 2.64
C ALA A 62 6.82 -13.23 3.02
N ALA A 63 7.39 -13.42 4.21
CA ALA A 63 7.74 -14.73 4.75
C ALA A 63 6.52 -15.66 4.88
N SER A 64 5.36 -15.15 5.34
CA SER A 64 4.13 -15.95 5.43
C SER A 64 3.54 -16.37 4.09
N LEU A 65 3.92 -15.69 3.00
CA LEU A 65 3.43 -15.96 1.65
C LEU A 65 4.42 -16.76 0.80
N GLY A 66 5.58 -17.15 1.36
CA GLY A 66 6.64 -17.87 0.64
C GLY A 66 7.22 -17.07 -0.53
N ARG A 67 7.23 -15.73 -0.45
CA ARG A 67 7.76 -14.82 -1.47
C ARG A 67 9.03 -14.11 -1.02
#